data_AF-A0A1Q3PEP5-F1
#
_entry.id   AF-A0A1Q3PEP5-F1
#
_cell.length_a   1.000
_cell.length_b   1.000
_cell.length_c   1.000
_cell.angle_alpha   90.00
_cell.angle_beta   90.00
_cell.angle_gamma   90.00
#
_symmetry.space_group_name_H-M   'P 1'
#
loop_
_entity.id
_entity.type
_entity.pdbx_description
1 polymer ?
#
loop_
_entity_poly.entity_id
_entity_poly.type
_entity_poly.pdbx_seq_one_letter_code
_entity_poly.pdbx_strand_id
1 'polypeptide(L)'
;MIDLPSKQLNIYPKTEENLKALFGFYFDEFDLPTGTAVDDCLAKKSLSLNQIEFIVGKLAKAYPIVFKGTFNSQADVSLLLLYGFCAFTKSETEWPFGPTSSARPKLHELIRFCRDAQEA
;
A
#
# COMPACT_ATOMS: atom_id res chain seq x y z
N MET A 1 -8.78 10.98 6.86
CA MET A 1 -8.67 9.89 5.87
C MET A 1 -7.99 10.49 4.65
N ILE A 2 -7.08 9.78 3.99
CA ILE A 2 -6.43 10.31 2.79
C ILE A 2 -7.33 10.03 1.60
N ASP A 3 -7.66 11.05 0.82
CA ASP A 3 -8.55 10.90 -0.32
C ASP A 3 -7.86 10.16 -1.47
N LEU A 4 -8.50 9.09 -1.95
CA LEU A 4 -8.03 8.36 -3.12
C LEU A 4 -8.38 9.12 -4.40
N PRO A 5 -7.56 9.00 -5.47
CA PRO A 5 -7.90 9.62 -6.75
C PRO A 5 -9.22 9.06 -7.31
N SER A 6 -9.91 9.89 -8.10
CA SER A 6 -11.14 9.48 -8.77
C SER A 6 -10.89 8.32 -9.73
N LYS A 7 -11.76 7.30 -9.69
CA LYS A 7 -11.71 6.17 -10.61
C LYS A 7 -11.89 6.58 -12.08
N GLN A 8 -12.55 7.71 -12.33
CA GLN A 8 -12.78 8.22 -13.69
C GLN A 8 -11.49 8.70 -14.36
N LEU A 9 -10.46 9.04 -13.57
CA LEU A 9 -9.13 9.44 -14.05
C LEU A 9 -8.23 8.22 -14.34
N ASN A 10 -8.76 7.00 -14.24
CA ASN A 10 -8.02 5.78 -14.49
C ASN A 10 -7.85 5.55 -16.00
N ILE A 11 -6.64 5.79 -16.51
CA ILE A 11 -6.34 5.67 -17.95
C ILE A 11 -5.87 4.27 -18.38
N TYR A 12 -5.53 3.39 -17.43
CA TYR A 12 -5.04 2.03 -17.70
C TYR A 12 -5.90 0.97 -17.01
N PRO A 13 -6.25 -0.15 -17.67
CA PRO A 13 -7.04 -1.21 -17.06
C PRO A 13 -6.24 -1.93 -15.95
N LYS A 14 -6.93 -2.46 -14.94
CA LYS A 14 -6.29 -3.26 -13.89
C LYS A 14 -6.06 -4.70 -14.37
N THR A 15 -4.96 -4.90 -15.09
CA THR A 15 -4.48 -6.19 -15.57
C THR A 15 -3.29 -6.68 -14.75
N GLU A 16 -2.97 -7.97 -14.85
CA GLU A 16 -1.79 -8.57 -14.22
C GLU A 16 -0.50 -7.88 -14.68
N GLU A 17 -0.37 -7.66 -15.99
CA GLU A 17 0.78 -6.98 -16.62
C GLU A 17 0.97 -5.56 -16.07
N ASN A 18 -0.11 -4.77 -16.01
CA ASN A 18 -0.04 -3.40 -15.51
C ASN A 18 0.29 -3.35 -14.00
N LEU A 19 -0.18 -4.32 -13.22
CA LEU A 19 0.18 -4.44 -11.80
C LEU A 19 1.65 -4.83 -11.61
N LYS A 20 2.17 -5.77 -12.41
CA LYS A 20 3.59 -6.13 -12.39
C LYS A 20 4.47 -4.94 -12.75
N ALA A 21 4.13 -4.21 -13.82
CA ALA A 21 4.85 -3.01 -14.21
C ALA A 21 4.80 -1.92 -13.12
N LEU A 22 3.64 -1.72 -12.50
CA LEU A 22 3.47 -0.79 -11.39
C LEU A 22 4.37 -1.16 -10.20
N PHE A 23 4.40 -2.42 -9.78
CA PHE A 23 5.24 -2.84 -8.66
C PHE A 23 6.72 -2.73 -8.99
N GLY A 24 7.14 -3.09 -10.21
CA GLY A 24 8.53 -2.94 -10.62
C GLY A 24 8.98 -1.48 -10.56
N PHE A 25 8.15 -0.57 -11.07
CA PHE A 25 8.43 0.86 -11.04
C PHE A 25 8.65 1.41 -9.62
N TYR A 26 7.88 0.94 -8.62
CA TYR A 26 7.91 1.49 -7.27
C TYR A 26 8.75 0.71 -6.25
N PHE A 27 9.03 -0.58 -6.48
CA PHE A 27 9.65 -1.44 -5.48
C PHE A 27 10.94 -2.13 -5.93
N ASP A 28 11.33 -2.10 -7.21
CA ASP A 28 12.56 -2.75 -7.69
C ASP A 28 13.81 -2.20 -6.98
N GLU A 29 13.83 -0.91 -6.61
CA GLU A 29 14.95 -0.30 -5.88
C GLU A 29 15.14 -0.85 -4.45
N PHE A 30 14.11 -1.50 -3.89
CA PHE A 30 14.13 -2.03 -2.53
C PHE A 30 14.38 -3.53 -2.46
N ASP A 31 14.53 -4.20 -3.61
CA ASP A 31 14.70 -5.66 -3.73
C ASP A 31 13.65 -6.45 -2.92
N LEU A 32 12.39 -5.99 -2.98
CA LEU A 32 11.28 -6.60 -2.27
C LEU A 32 10.63 -7.69 -3.12
N PRO A 33 10.46 -8.92 -2.61
CA PRO A 33 9.69 -9.92 -3.32
C PRO A 33 8.23 -9.47 -3.47
N THR A 34 7.63 -9.76 -4.63
CA THR A 34 6.25 -9.36 -4.91
C THR A 34 5.22 -10.21 -4.16
N GLY A 35 5.56 -11.44 -3.78
CA GLY A 35 4.63 -12.36 -3.10
C GLY A 35 3.33 -12.57 -3.89
N THR A 36 2.19 -12.49 -3.20
CA THR A 36 0.82 -12.53 -3.74
C THR A 36 0.26 -11.18 -4.20
N ALA A 37 1.07 -10.12 -4.25
CA ALA A 37 0.60 -8.74 -4.37
C ALA A 37 -0.27 -8.50 -5.60
N VAL A 38 0.08 -9.16 -6.72
CA VAL A 38 -0.69 -9.05 -7.97
C VAL A 38 -2.08 -9.65 -7.80
N ASP A 39 -2.17 -10.85 -7.22
CA ASP A 39 -3.44 -11.54 -6.96
C ASP A 39 -4.30 -10.76 -5.97
N ASP A 40 -3.70 -10.21 -4.90
CA ASP A 40 -4.38 -9.39 -3.91
C ASP A 40 -5.01 -8.14 -4.54
N CYS A 41 -4.30 -7.49 -5.47
CA CYS A 41 -4.79 -6.35 -6.23
C CYS A 41 -5.90 -6.72 -7.24
N LEU A 42 -5.77 -7.86 -7.92
CA LEU A 42 -6.77 -8.38 -8.85
C LEU A 42 -8.07 -8.79 -8.14
N ALA A 43 -7.95 -9.35 -6.93
CA ALA A 43 -9.08 -9.74 -6.09
C ALA A 43 -9.87 -8.52 -5.57
N LYS A 44 -9.20 -7.38 -5.36
CA LYS A 44 -9.83 -6.14 -4.87
C LYS A 44 -10.65 -5.40 -5.93
N LYS A 45 -11.84 -5.91 -6.28
CA LYS A 45 -12.72 -5.32 -7.31
C LYS A 45 -13.15 -3.87 -7.03
N SER A 46 -13.09 -3.42 -5.78
CA SER A 46 -13.45 -2.06 -5.38
C SER A 46 -12.42 -0.99 -5.76
N LEU A 47 -11.20 -1.34 -6.18
CA LEU A 47 -10.16 -0.37 -6.52
C LEU A 47 -9.80 -0.42 -8.02
N SER A 48 -9.72 0.74 -8.65
CA SER A 48 -9.12 0.90 -9.99
C SER A 48 -7.59 0.92 -9.92
N LEU A 49 -6.91 0.79 -11.05
CA LEU A 49 -5.45 0.74 -11.09
C LEU A 49 -4.83 2.03 -10.56
N ASN A 50 -5.33 3.20 -10.94
CA ASN A 50 -4.81 4.49 -10.45
C ASN A 50 -4.93 4.66 -8.92
N GLN A 51 -5.94 4.04 -8.29
CA GLN A 51 -6.08 4.04 -6.83
C GLN A 51 -5.08 3.10 -6.18
N ILE A 52 -4.79 1.96 -6.80
CA ILE A 52 -3.73 1.05 -6.37
C ILE A 52 -2.36 1.73 -6.54
N GLU A 53 -2.12 2.37 -7.66
CA GLU A 53 -0.91 3.16 -7.93
C GLU A 53 -0.69 4.24 -6.88
N PHE A 54 -1.74 4.99 -6.52
CA PHE A 54 -1.66 5.96 -5.44
C PHE A 54 -1.21 5.32 -4.12
N ILE A 55 -1.81 4.19 -3.74
CA ILE A 55 -1.45 3.47 -2.52
C ILE A 55 -0.02 2.95 -2.58
N VAL A 56 0.37 2.32 -3.69
CA VAL A 56 1.72 1.79 -3.93
C VAL A 56 2.75 2.91 -3.84
N GLY A 57 2.52 4.05 -4.49
CA GLY A 57 3.43 5.19 -4.45
C GLY A 57 3.59 5.78 -3.04
N LYS A 58 2.52 5.78 -2.23
CA LYS A 58 2.61 6.16 -0.81
C LYS A 58 3.40 5.14 0.01
N LEU A 59 3.20 3.85 -0.24
CA LEU A 59 3.95 2.78 0.43
C LEU A 59 5.44 2.80 0.07
N ALA A 60 5.80 3.00 -1.20
CA ALA A 60 7.19 3.10 -1.63
C ALA A 60 7.94 4.24 -0.93
N LYS A 61 7.31 5.42 -0.84
CA LYS A 61 7.86 6.56 -0.09
C LYS A 61 7.95 6.29 1.41
N ALA A 62 6.95 5.61 1.97
CA ALA A 62 6.93 5.27 3.40
C ALA A 62 7.91 4.15 3.76
N TYR A 63 8.23 3.25 2.82
CA TYR A 63 9.03 2.06 3.08
C TYR A 63 10.36 2.33 3.81
N PRO A 64 11.26 3.19 3.30
CA PRO A 64 12.56 3.42 3.95
C PRO A 64 12.46 4.01 5.36
N ILE A 65 11.38 4.73 5.67
CA ILE A 65 11.22 5.51 6.90
C ILE A 65 10.38 4.76 7.94
N VAL A 66 9.26 4.19 7.50
CA VAL A 66 8.24 3.58 8.36
C VAL A 66 8.47 2.07 8.52
N PHE A 67 8.85 1.38 7.43
CA PHE A 67 8.75 -0.08 7.35
C PHE A 67 10.09 -0.83 7.32
N LYS A 68 11.16 -0.25 6.77
CA LYS A 68 12.44 -0.94 6.55
C LYS A 68 13.00 -1.63 7.80
N GLY A 69 12.91 -1.00 8.96
CA GLY A 69 13.35 -1.56 10.24
C GLY A 69 12.34 -2.47 10.95
N THR A 70 11.13 -2.65 10.41
CA THR A 70 10.02 -3.34 11.10
C THR A 70 9.99 -4.84 10.82
N PHE A 71 10.37 -5.25 9.61
CA PHE A 71 10.05 -6.59 9.12
C PHE A 71 11.20 -7.60 9.20
N ASN A 72 12.33 -7.31 9.88
CA ASN A 72 13.47 -8.23 10.03
C ASN A 72 13.87 -8.96 8.72
N SER A 73 13.87 -8.23 7.59
CA SER A 73 14.15 -8.76 6.24
C SER A 73 13.10 -9.73 5.65
N GLN A 74 11.90 -9.82 6.23
CA GLN A 74 10.76 -10.59 5.73
C GLN A 74 9.68 -9.70 5.07
N ALA A 75 10.05 -8.47 4.70
CA ALA A 75 9.12 -7.59 4.01
C ALA A 75 8.90 -8.10 2.58
N ASP A 76 7.64 -8.14 2.16
CA ASP A 76 7.26 -8.32 0.77
C ASP A 76 6.22 -7.26 0.36
N VAL A 77 5.99 -7.13 -0.94
CA VAL A 77 5.03 -6.14 -1.46
C VAL A 77 3.60 -6.47 -1.00
N SER A 78 3.23 -7.74 -0.87
CA SER A 78 1.92 -8.16 -0.36
C SER A 78 1.62 -7.63 1.03
N LEU A 79 2.61 -7.72 1.92
CA LEU A 79 2.50 -7.24 3.29
C LEU A 79 2.35 -5.73 3.29
N LEU A 80 3.18 -5.00 2.53
CA LEU A 80 3.06 -3.55 2.40
C LEU A 80 1.67 -3.15 1.88
N LEU A 81 1.16 -3.85 0.88
CA LEU A 81 -0.19 -3.64 0.36
C LEU A 81 -1.28 -3.90 1.40
N LEU A 82 -1.15 -4.94 2.23
CA LEU A 82 -2.07 -5.18 3.34
C LEU A 82 -2.14 -3.96 4.26
N TYR A 83 -0.99 -3.38 4.63
CA TYR A 83 -0.93 -2.15 5.42
C TYR A 83 -1.57 -0.97 4.68
N GLY A 84 -1.23 -0.76 3.40
CA GLY A 84 -1.80 0.32 2.60
C GLY A 84 -3.32 0.23 2.47
N PHE A 85 -3.86 -0.95 2.14
CA PHE A 85 -5.30 -1.15 2.04
C PHE A 85 -6.01 -0.91 3.36
N CYS A 86 -5.45 -1.33 4.49
CA CYS A 86 -6.03 -1.03 5.79
C CYS A 86 -5.99 0.48 6.10
N ALA A 87 -4.87 1.14 5.85
CA ALA A 87 -4.68 2.56 6.16
C ALA A 87 -5.54 3.49 5.29
N PHE A 88 -5.74 3.15 4.02
CA PHE A 88 -6.37 4.06 3.05
C PHE A 88 -7.81 3.70 2.68
N THR A 89 -8.27 2.47 2.95
CA THR A 89 -9.60 2.03 2.49
C THR A 89 -10.52 1.51 3.59
N LYS A 90 -10.09 1.53 4.85
CA LYS A 90 -10.84 0.97 5.97
C LYS A 90 -10.81 1.91 7.17
N SER A 91 -11.88 1.90 7.96
CA SER A 91 -11.85 2.47 9.30
C SER A 91 -11.04 1.58 10.25
N GLU A 92 -10.55 2.15 11.36
CA GLU A 92 -9.73 1.42 12.34
C GLU A 92 -10.44 0.20 12.94
N THR A 93 -11.77 0.26 13.08
CA THR A 93 -12.60 -0.86 13.56
C THR A 93 -12.70 -2.01 12.57
N GLU A 94 -12.38 -1.78 11.29
CA GLU A 94 -12.41 -2.79 10.22
C GLU A 94 -11.03 -3.37 9.89
N TRP A 95 -9.99 -2.93 10.59
CA TRP A 95 -8.65 -3.48 10.44
C TRP A 95 -8.62 -4.95 10.89
N PRO A 96 -7.97 -5.86 10.14
CA PRO A 96 -7.90 -7.29 10.46
C PRO A 96 -6.93 -7.58 11.61
N PHE A 97 -6.43 -6.56 12.30
CA PHE A 97 -5.43 -6.66 13.35
C PHE A 97 -6.10 -6.45 14.71
N GLY A 98 -5.91 -7.40 15.61
CA GLY A 98 -6.43 -7.31 16.98
C GLY A 98 -5.90 -6.07 17.73
N PRO A 99 -6.57 -5.63 18.80
CA PRO A 99 -6.24 -4.37 19.50
C PRO A 99 -4.79 -4.26 19.98
N THR A 100 -4.15 -5.38 20.31
CA THR A 100 -2.77 -5.47 20.82
C THR A 100 -1.73 -5.80 19.74
N SER A 101 -2.14 -5.89 18.47
CA SER A 101 -1.23 -6.21 17.37
C SER A 101 -0.22 -5.10 17.13
N SER A 102 1.06 -5.49 16.95
CA SER A 102 2.13 -4.58 16.54
C SER A 102 1.91 -3.93 15.17
N ALA A 103 0.97 -4.45 14.36
CA ALA A 103 0.58 -3.84 13.10
C ALA A 103 -0.18 -2.52 13.28
N ARG A 104 -0.97 -2.36 14.37
CA ARG A 104 -1.80 -1.18 14.58
C ARG A 104 -0.99 0.11 14.75
N PRO A 105 0.05 0.18 15.61
CA PRO A 105 0.93 1.34 15.67
C PRO A 105 1.55 1.68 14.32
N LYS A 106 1.94 0.66 13.54
CA LYS A 106 2.55 0.86 12.23
C LYS A 106 1.57 1.42 11.18
N LEU A 107 0.30 1.04 11.23
CA LEU A 107 -0.76 1.68 10.43
C LEU A 107 -0.92 3.15 10.78
N HIS A 108 -0.92 3.48 12.07
CA HIS A 108 -0.99 4.87 12.52
C HIS A 108 0.23 5.68 12.07
N GLU A 109 1.43 5.11 12.14
CA GLU A 109 2.66 5.73 11.61
C GLU A 109 2.58 5.98 10.10
N LEU A 110 2.09 5.01 9.31
CA LEU A 110 1.88 5.17 7.87
C LEU A 110 0.90 6.31 7.57
N ILE A 111 -0.23 6.35 8.29
CA ILE A 111 -1.25 7.39 8.10
C ILE A 111 -0.67 8.76 8.42
N ARG A 112 0.08 8.89 9.52
CA ARG A 112 0.74 10.14 9.91
C ARG A 112 1.76 10.57 8.85
N PHE A 113 2.68 9.69 8.47
CA PHE A 113 3.68 9.96 7.44
C PHE A 113 3.06 10.48 6.14
N CYS A 114 1.96 9.86 5.71
CA CYS A 114 1.31 10.23 4.46
C CYS A 114 0.54 11.55 4.52
N ARG A 115 0.12 12.01 5.71
CA ARG A 115 -0.49 13.32 5.93
C ARG A 115 0.56 14.42 5.97
N ASP A 116 1.62 14.22 6.74
CA ASP A 116 2.70 15.21 6.88
C ASP A 116 3.37 15.50 5.53
N ALA A 117 3.51 14.48 4.67
CA ALA A 117 4.03 14.61 3.32
C ALA A 117 3.08 15.30 2.31
N GLN A 118 1.87 15.69 2.70
CA GLN A 118 0.96 16.52 1.88
C GLN A 118 1.06 18.02 2.22
N GLU A 119 1.69 18.36 3.35
CA GLU A 119 1.79 19.73 3.87
C GLU A 119 3.17 20.37 3.62
N ALA A 120 4.11 19.63 3.04
CA ALA A 120 5.48 20.04 2.70
C ALA A 120 5.68 20.22 1.19
#